data_AF-A0A7Y3KRZ8-F1
#
_entry.id   AF-A0A7Y3KRZ8-F1
#
_cell.length_a   1.000
_cell.length_b   1.000
_cell.length_c   1.000
_cell.angle_alpha   90.00
_cell.angle_beta   90.00
_cell.angle_gamma   90.00
#
_symmetry.space_group_name_H-M   'P 1'
#
loop_
_entity.id
_entity.type
_entity.pdbx_description
1 polymer ?
#
loop_
_entity_poly.entity_id
_entity_poly.type
_entity_poly.pdbx_seq_one_letter_code
_entity_poly.pdbx_strand_id
1 'polypeptide(L)'
;MKSSRRVFLAGAALGVGAALLASAPVIEASPTAKPTVSPTPTPAPTPSPGALDLARAMRRFDPQLTDAQLEKIAEGIEQGYAFGASLNPHGSFLQNGDAPVPQFEVRP
;
A
#
# COMPACT_ATOMS: atom_id res chain seq x y z
N MET A 1 5.70 9.61 -33.43
CA MET A 1 5.93 8.17 -33.74
C MET A 1 6.97 7.64 -32.76
N LYS A 2 6.86 6.35 -32.40
CA LYS A 2 7.68 5.54 -31.47
C LYS A 2 7.22 5.69 -30.01
N SER A 3 6.45 4.76 -29.42
CA SER A 3 6.66 3.30 -29.31
C SER A 3 8.08 3.02 -28.79
N SER A 4 8.35 2.28 -27.72
CA SER A 4 7.65 1.15 -27.14
C SER A 4 8.26 0.87 -25.76
N ARG A 5 7.41 0.29 -24.90
CA ARG A 5 7.71 -0.83 -23.98
C ARG A 5 9.14 -1.38 -24.06
N ARG A 6 9.80 -1.51 -22.92
CA ARG A 6 10.51 -2.74 -22.50
C ARG A 6 10.84 -2.62 -20.98
N VAL A 7 10.38 -3.51 -20.09
CA VAL A 7 10.77 -4.94 -19.98
C VAL A 7 12.27 -4.96 -19.71
N PHE A 8 12.82 -5.48 -18.62
CA PHE A 8 12.39 -6.40 -17.56
C PHE A 8 13.67 -6.63 -16.72
N LEU A 9 13.53 -7.41 -15.63
CA LEU A 9 14.57 -8.30 -15.07
C LEU A 9 15.81 -7.62 -14.47
N ALA A 10 15.94 -7.73 -13.15
CA ALA A 10 16.87 -8.67 -12.51
C ALA A 10 18.26 -8.02 -12.23
N GLY A 11 18.94 -8.31 -11.14
CA GLY A 11 18.83 -9.50 -10.31
C GLY A 11 19.18 -9.22 -8.86
N ALA A 12 18.71 -10.18 -8.07
CA ALA A 12 19.19 -10.47 -6.74
C ALA A 12 20.70 -10.74 -6.73
N ALA A 13 21.37 -10.27 -5.68
CA ALA A 13 22.43 -10.97 -4.97
C ALA A 13 22.74 -10.13 -3.72
N LEU A 14 22.23 -10.50 -2.54
CA LEU A 14 22.93 -11.37 -1.59
C LEU A 14 24.40 -10.96 -1.43
N GLY A 15 24.69 -10.43 -0.24
CA GLY A 15 26.02 -10.03 0.14
C GLY A 15 27.00 -11.17 0.35
N VAL A 16 28.08 -10.79 1.04
CA VAL A 16 29.24 -11.57 1.50
C VAL A 16 30.40 -11.60 0.50
N GLY A 17 31.46 -10.84 0.86
CA GLY A 17 32.78 -11.45 0.96
C GLY A 17 33.86 -11.01 -0.03
N ALA A 18 34.98 -10.61 0.57
CA ALA A 18 36.36 -10.86 0.14
C ALA A 18 36.98 -9.98 -0.98
N ALA A 19 37.98 -9.22 -0.54
CA ALA A 19 39.02 -8.58 -1.33
C ALA A 19 39.86 -9.57 -2.13
N LEU A 20 40.20 -9.24 -3.39
CA LEU A 20 41.37 -9.73 -4.13
C LEU A 20 41.82 -8.63 -5.11
N LEU A 21 43.09 -8.23 -4.99
CA LEU A 21 43.78 -7.24 -5.83
C LEU A 21 43.91 -7.72 -7.30
N ALA A 22 43.61 -6.85 -8.27
CA ALA A 22 44.14 -6.94 -9.64
C ALA A 22 44.10 -5.58 -10.36
N SER A 23 45.12 -5.34 -11.18
CA SER A 23 45.59 -4.11 -11.83
C SER A 23 44.60 -3.21 -12.60
N ALA A 24 44.97 -1.90 -12.59
CA ALA A 24 44.65 -0.70 -13.42
C ALA A 24 43.99 -0.87 -14.82
N PRO A 25 43.39 0.19 -15.46
CA PRO A 25 43.63 1.63 -15.26
C PRO A 25 42.40 2.60 -15.32
N VAL A 26 42.65 3.83 -14.85
CA VAL A 26 42.03 5.14 -15.20
C VAL A 26 40.54 5.15 -15.57
N ILE A 27 39.69 5.64 -14.66
CA ILE A 27 38.48 6.36 -15.02
C ILE A 27 38.39 7.64 -14.17
N GLU A 28 38.64 8.76 -14.84
CA GLU A 28 37.95 10.04 -14.77
C GLU A 28 37.14 10.35 -13.50
N ALA A 29 37.51 11.46 -12.84
CA ALA A 29 36.87 11.96 -11.63
C ALA A 29 35.34 12.08 -11.77
N SER A 30 34.63 11.14 -11.16
CA SER A 30 33.17 11.16 -11.03
C SER A 30 32.75 12.29 -10.06
N PRO A 31 31.78 13.16 -10.42
CA PRO A 31 31.30 14.19 -9.51
C PRO A 31 30.63 13.54 -8.30
N THR A 32 31.15 13.83 -7.11
CA THR A 32 30.62 13.35 -5.83
C THR A 32 29.13 13.65 -5.71
N ALA A 33 28.30 12.61 -5.83
CA ALA A 33 26.85 12.73 -5.65
C ALA A 33 26.55 13.22 -4.22
N LYS A 34 25.81 14.33 -4.13
CA LYS A 34 25.29 14.86 -2.86
C LYS A 34 24.42 13.80 -2.19
N PRO A 35 24.62 13.46 -0.91
CA PRO A 35 23.76 12.50 -0.22
C PRO A 35 22.33 13.00 -0.24
N THR A 36 21.44 12.22 -0.86
CA THR A 36 20.01 12.49 -0.86
C THR A 36 19.47 12.08 0.50
N VAL A 37 19.04 13.04 1.30
CA VAL A 37 18.43 12.79 2.61
C VAL A 37 17.11 12.06 2.36
N SER A 38 17.00 10.80 2.82
CA SER A 38 15.74 10.07 2.79
C SER A 38 14.71 10.82 3.64
N PRO A 39 13.49 11.07 3.15
CA PRO A 39 12.45 11.63 3.99
C PRO A 39 12.21 10.68 5.16
N THR A 40 12.17 11.25 6.37
CA THR A 40 11.77 10.50 7.57
C THR A 40 10.31 10.09 7.40
N PRO A 41 9.95 8.81 7.61
CA PRO A 41 8.56 8.40 7.52
C PRO A 41 7.74 9.17 8.56
N THR A 42 6.64 9.78 8.11
CA THR A 42 5.66 10.39 9.00
C THR A 42 5.06 9.28 9.88
N PRO A 43 4.96 9.46 11.21
CA PRO A 43 4.32 8.49 12.07
C PRO A 43 2.87 8.25 11.63
N ALA A 44 2.45 6.98 11.63
CA ALA A 44 1.07 6.63 11.34
C ALA A 44 0.14 7.24 12.42
N PRO A 45 -1.04 7.76 12.04
CA PRO A 45 -2.00 8.25 13.01
C PRO A 45 -2.49 7.09 13.88
N THR A 46 -2.59 7.34 15.19
CA THR A 46 -3.20 6.39 16.12
C THR A 46 -4.67 6.17 15.74
N PRO A 47 -5.14 4.91 15.63
CA PRO A 47 -6.52 4.63 15.24
C PRO A 47 -7.52 5.16 16.26
N SER A 48 -8.69 5.58 15.77
CA SER A 48 -9.77 6.07 16.64
C SER A 48 -10.37 4.94 17.50
N PRO A 49 -11.00 5.27 18.66
CA PRO A 49 -11.68 4.26 19.48
C PRO A 49 -12.75 3.48 18.70
N GLY A 50 -13.49 4.14 17.81
CA GLY A 50 -14.50 3.49 16.97
C GLY A 50 -13.91 2.47 15.99
N ALA A 51 -12.75 2.78 15.39
CA ALA A 51 -12.05 1.83 14.53
C ALA A 51 -11.54 0.61 15.31
N LEU A 52 -11.06 0.81 16.55
CA LEU A 52 -10.65 -0.29 17.43
C LEU A 52 -11.82 -1.18 17.86
N ASP A 53 -12.98 -0.60 18.15
CA ASP A 53 -14.16 -1.37 18.52
C ASP A 53 -14.71 -2.17 17.34
N LEU A 54 -14.69 -1.61 16.13
CA LEU A 54 -15.01 -2.36 14.91
C LEU A 54 -13.99 -3.48 14.65
N ALA A 55 -12.70 -3.22 14.82
CA ALA A 55 -11.67 -4.24 14.72
C ALA A 55 -11.90 -5.37 15.74
N ARG A 56 -12.21 -5.04 17.01
CA ARG A 56 -12.54 -6.04 18.05
C ARG A 56 -13.77 -6.87 17.68
N ALA A 57 -14.78 -6.26 17.07
CA ALA A 57 -15.94 -7.00 16.58
C ALA A 57 -15.57 -8.06 15.53
N MET A 58 -14.46 -7.88 14.80
CA MET A 58 -13.96 -8.88 13.86
C MET A 58 -13.49 -10.17 14.54
N ARG A 59 -13.18 -10.17 15.85
CA ARG A 59 -12.89 -11.40 16.61
C ARG A 59 -14.04 -12.40 16.60
N ARG A 60 -15.26 -11.95 16.35
CA ARG A 60 -16.41 -12.85 16.16
C ARG A 60 -16.25 -13.75 14.94
N PHE A 61 -15.57 -13.28 13.90
CA PHE A 61 -15.32 -14.01 12.66
C PHE A 61 -13.99 -14.76 12.71
N ASP A 62 -12.96 -14.15 13.32
CA ASP A 62 -11.67 -14.77 13.55
C ASP A 62 -11.24 -14.62 15.02
N PRO A 63 -11.50 -15.64 15.86
CA PRO A 63 -11.15 -15.61 17.27
C PRO A 63 -9.64 -15.55 17.54
N GLN A 64 -8.78 -15.85 16.56
CA GLN A 64 -7.32 -15.92 16.73
C GLN A 64 -6.63 -14.56 16.54
N LEU A 65 -7.38 -13.50 16.22
CA LEU A 65 -6.83 -12.15 16.04
C LEU A 65 -6.15 -11.63 17.31
N THR A 66 -4.85 -11.38 17.20
CA THR A 66 -4.01 -10.74 18.23
C THR A 66 -4.29 -9.24 18.32
N ASP A 67 -3.96 -8.61 19.44
CA ASP A 67 -4.19 -7.16 19.63
C ASP A 67 -3.40 -6.31 18.61
N ALA A 68 -2.16 -6.70 18.27
CA ALA A 68 -1.38 -6.02 17.24
C ALA A 68 -2.04 -6.11 15.84
N GLN A 69 -2.72 -7.22 15.54
CA GLN A 69 -3.49 -7.33 14.30
C GLN A 69 -4.75 -6.47 14.35
N LEU A 70 -5.40 -6.37 15.51
CA LEU A 70 -6.56 -5.48 15.69
C LEU A 70 -6.17 -4.01 15.48
N GLU A 71 -5.02 -3.57 15.98
CA GLU A 71 -4.50 -2.22 15.74
C GLU A 71 -4.30 -1.97 14.24
N LYS A 72 -3.69 -2.92 13.52
CA LYS A 72 -3.48 -2.80 12.08
C LYS A 72 -4.78 -2.81 11.28
N ILE A 73 -5.78 -3.58 11.72
CA ILE A 73 -7.12 -3.57 11.14
C ILE A 73 -7.78 -2.21 11.39
N ALA A 74 -7.69 -1.67 12.60
CA ALA A 74 -8.22 -0.36 12.95
C ALA A 74 -7.57 0.76 12.12
N GLU A 75 -6.25 0.72 11.90
CA GLU A 75 -5.56 1.63 10.98
C GLU A 75 -6.12 1.54 9.55
N GLY A 76 -6.32 0.32 9.05
CA GLY A 76 -6.90 0.10 7.72
C GLY A 76 -8.34 0.62 7.59
N ILE A 77 -9.14 0.44 8.64
CA ILE A 77 -10.51 0.97 8.73
C ILE A 77 -10.49 2.50 8.65
N GLU A 78 -9.65 3.16 9.44
CA GLU A 78 -9.54 4.62 9.48
C GLU A 78 -9.08 5.17 8.12
N GLN A 79 -8.07 4.55 7.50
CA GLN A 79 -7.63 4.91 6.15
C GLN A 79 -8.74 4.75 5.11
N GLY A 80 -9.53 3.68 5.22
CA GLY A 80 -10.70 3.45 4.36
C GLY A 80 -11.76 4.55 4.52
N TYR A 81 -12.06 4.97 5.74
CA TYR A 81 -12.99 6.08 6.00
C TYR A 81 -12.46 7.41 5.47
N ALA A 82 -11.18 7.73 5.72
CA ALA A 82 -10.56 8.95 5.21
C ALA A 82 -10.55 8.99 3.68
N PHE A 83 -10.25 7.87 3.04
CA PHE A 83 -10.31 7.74 1.60
C PHE A 83 -11.74 7.89 1.08
N GLY A 84 -12.73 7.22 1.70
CA GLY A 84 -14.14 7.37 1.35
C GLY A 84 -14.65 8.81 1.47
N ALA A 85 -14.26 9.51 2.54
CA ALA A 85 -14.57 10.93 2.73
C ALA A 85 -13.93 11.82 1.65
N SER A 86 -12.72 11.47 1.19
CA SER A 86 -12.06 12.18 0.08
C SER A 86 -12.76 11.98 -1.25
N LEU A 87 -13.39 10.81 -1.47
CA LEU A 87 -14.16 10.50 -2.67
C LEU A 87 -15.57 11.08 -2.65
N ASN A 88 -16.20 11.18 -1.48
CA ASN A 88 -17.53 11.73 -1.29
C ASN A 88 -17.54 12.86 -0.26
N PRO A 89 -16.99 14.04 -0.59
CA PRO A 89 -16.84 15.15 0.34
C PRO A 89 -18.18 15.72 0.82
N HIS A 90 -19.27 15.48 0.07
CA HIS A 90 -20.61 15.95 0.41
C HIS A 90 -21.44 14.90 1.17
N GLY A 91 -20.92 13.69 1.35
CA GLY A 91 -21.63 12.61 2.04
C GLY A 91 -22.95 12.21 1.38
N SER A 92 -23.14 12.50 0.10
CA SER A 92 -24.36 12.16 -0.62
C SER A 92 -24.34 10.68 -0.99
N PHE A 93 -25.29 9.92 -0.47
CA PHE A 93 -25.48 8.53 -0.85
C PHE A 93 -26.38 8.47 -2.09
N LEU A 94 -26.01 7.61 -3.05
CA LEU A 94 -26.95 7.21 -4.09
C LEU A 94 -28.08 6.44 -3.41
N GLN A 95 -29.31 6.91 -3.58
CA GLN A 95 -30.47 6.15 -3.12
C GLN A 95 -30.62 4.91 -4.01
N ASN A 96 -30.72 3.74 -3.38
CA ASN A 96 -31.17 2.55 -4.09
C ASN A 96 -32.59 2.84 -4.61
N GLY A 97 -32.83 2.60 -5.89
CA GLY A 97 -34.18 2.73 -6.42
C GLY A 97 -35.12 1.69 -5.81
N ASP A 98 -36.37 2.07 -5.56
CA ASP A 98 -37.42 1.13 -5.11
C ASP A 98 -37.79 0.11 -6.20
N ALA A 99 -37.38 0.36 -7.44
CA ALA A 99 -37.60 -0.55 -8.55
C ALA A 99 -36.73 -1.81 -8.38
N PRO A 100 -37.31 -3.02 -8.57
CA PRO A 100 -36.53 -4.25 -8.53
C PRO A 100 -35.45 -4.23 -9.61
N VAL A 101 -34.29 -4.81 -9.30
CA VAL A 101 -33.21 -4.98 -10.27
C VAL A 101 -33.74 -5.79 -11.47
N PRO A 102 -33.65 -5.28 -12.71
CA PRO A 102 -34.12 -6.01 -13.87
C PRO A 102 -33.36 -7.34 -14.00
N GLN A 103 -34.09 -8.45 -14.11
CA GLN A 103 -33.51 -9.76 -14.37
C GLN A 103 -33.23 -9.91 -15.86
N PHE A 104 -32.02 -10.31 -16.21
CA PHE A 104 -31.66 -10.66 -17.58
C PHE A 104 -31.81 -12.17 -17.76
N GLU A 105 -32.67 -12.60 -18.69
CA GLU A 105 -32.77 -14.02 -19.05
C GLU A 105 -31.60 -14.41 -19.95
N VAL A 106 -30.83 -15.42 -19.53
CA VAL A 106 -29.85 -16.08 -20.39
C VAL A 106 -30.59 -17.15 -21.17
N ARG A 107 -30.76 -16.94 -22.48
CA ARG A 107 -31.37 -17.93 -23.38
C ARG A 107 -30.40 -19.10 -23.60
N PRO A 108 -30.86 -20.37 -23.51
CA PRO A 108 -30.02 -21.55 -23.75
C PRO A 108 -29.54 -21.66 -25.21
#